data_AF-A0A933YH86-F1
#
_entry.id   AF-A0A933YH86-F1
#
_cell.length_a   1.000
_cell.length_b   1.000
_cell.length_c   1.000
_cell.angle_alpha   90.00
_cell.angle_beta   90.00
_cell.angle_gamma   90.00
#
_symmetry.space_group_name_H-M   'P 1'
#
loop_
_entity.id
_entity.type
_entity.pdbx_description
1 polymer ?
#
loop_
_entity_poly.entity_id
_entity_poly.type
_entity_poly.pdbx_seq_one_letter_code
_entity_poly.pdbx_strand_id
1 'polypeptide(L)'
;MSLYMPARFPRTIKGQVLRALWSVYTPMHPFVRDFALSLRIVNQNQFLDGKGRQPYRIGTIAPTSSAGEIVKRLIERGYGNNFIAWHDAGEIVSLRLPVDTDHQYHVRIFADNEVRGHYELVPEMHPWKHYREIGMEERRDYFRELLGDTIIS
;
A
#
# COMPACT_ATOMS: atom_id res chain seq x y z
N MET A 1 -17.25 -4.36 -8.76
CA MET A 1 -17.34 -3.96 -7.34
C MET A 1 -16.03 -3.24 -7.02
N SER A 2 -16.06 -1.92 -6.77
CA SER A 2 -14.81 -1.18 -6.50
C SER A 2 -14.25 -1.64 -5.16
N LEU A 3 -13.12 -2.35 -5.18
CA LEU A 3 -12.41 -2.79 -3.97
C LEU A 3 -11.60 -1.65 -3.33
N TYR A 4 -11.84 -0.39 -3.71
CA TYR A 4 -11.17 0.74 -3.08
C TYR A 4 -11.50 0.79 -1.60
N MET A 5 -10.48 0.71 -0.76
CA MET A 5 -10.61 0.98 0.66
C MET A 5 -10.17 2.41 0.91
N PRO A 6 -11.05 3.37 1.24
CA PRO A 6 -10.66 4.74 1.54
C PRO A 6 -10.02 4.86 2.93
N ALA A 7 -9.23 5.91 3.13
CA ALA A 7 -8.76 6.31 4.45
C ALA A 7 -9.92 6.53 5.45
N ARG A 8 -9.64 6.28 6.74
CA ARG A 8 -10.57 6.59 7.84
C ARG A 8 -10.49 8.09 8.15
N PHE A 9 -11.25 8.91 7.43
CA PHE A 9 -11.30 10.34 7.71
C PHE A 9 -12.02 10.64 9.04
N PRO A 10 -11.52 11.58 9.86
CA PRO A 10 -12.19 11.99 11.10
C PRO A 10 -13.54 12.65 10.81
N ARG A 11 -14.49 12.55 11.75
CA ARG A 11 -15.84 13.14 11.60
C ARG A 11 -15.89 14.66 11.77
N THR A 12 -14.74 15.32 11.85
CA THR A 12 -14.63 16.79 11.94
C THR A 12 -14.93 17.44 10.58
N ILE A 13 -15.28 18.72 10.57
CA ILE A 13 -15.52 19.48 9.31
C ILE A 13 -14.32 19.36 8.38
N LYS A 14 -13.11 19.57 8.91
CA LYS A 14 -11.85 19.39 8.16
C LYS A 14 -11.73 18.00 7.55
N GLY A 15 -12.04 16.95 8.32
CA GLY A 15 -11.99 15.56 7.85
C GLY A 15 -12.97 15.28 6.72
N GLN A 16 -14.19 15.83 6.79
CA GLN A 16 -15.19 15.67 5.72
C GLN A 16 -14.83 16.44 4.45
N VAL A 17 -14.25 17.63 4.59
CA VAL A 17 -13.70 18.39 3.45
C VAL A 17 -12.58 17.60 2.78
N LEU A 18 -11.63 17.07 3.56
CA LEU A 18 -10.55 16.24 3.02
C LEU A 18 -11.10 14.99 2.32
N ARG A 19 -12.08 14.31 2.92
CA ARG A 19 -12.76 13.17 2.29
C ARG A 19 -13.33 13.54 0.92
N ALA A 20 -14.04 14.67 0.84
CA ALA A 20 -14.63 15.13 -0.42
C ALA A 20 -13.54 15.42 -1.47
N LEU A 21 -12.50 16.16 -1.11
CA LEU A 21 -11.36 16.44 -1.99
C LEU A 21 -10.71 15.16 -2.52
N TRP A 22 -10.44 14.20 -1.63
CA TRP A 22 -9.82 12.93 -2.02
C TRP A 22 -10.75 12.07 -2.87
N SER A 23 -12.07 12.11 -2.65
CA SER A 23 -13.01 11.36 -3.50
C SER A 23 -12.99 11.85 -4.96
N VAL A 24 -12.72 13.14 -5.17
CA VAL A 24 -12.57 13.73 -6.51
C VAL A 24 -11.18 13.43 -7.08
N TYR A 25 -10.13 13.52 -6.27
CA TYR A 25 -8.74 13.35 -6.73
C TYR A 25 -8.34 11.89 -6.98
N THR A 26 -8.80 10.94 -6.17
CA THR A 26 -8.37 9.52 -6.22
C THR A 26 -8.45 8.90 -7.64
N PRO A 27 -9.54 9.08 -8.41
CA PRO A 27 -9.62 8.53 -9.77
C PRO A 27 -8.59 9.13 -10.74
N MET A 28 -8.16 10.37 -10.48
CA MET A 28 -7.18 11.08 -11.31
C MET A 28 -5.74 10.82 -10.87
N HIS A 29 -5.52 10.30 -9.66
CA HIS A 29 -4.19 10.15 -9.06
C HIS A 29 -3.18 9.41 -9.95
N PRO A 30 -3.51 8.26 -10.60
CA PRO A 30 -2.55 7.57 -11.45
C PRO A 30 -2.02 8.46 -12.59
N PHE A 31 -2.90 9.21 -13.26
CA PHE A 31 -2.52 10.11 -14.34
C PHE A 31 -1.65 11.27 -13.85
N VAL A 32 -2.00 11.86 -12.69
CA VAL A 32 -1.24 12.96 -12.09
C VAL A 32 0.15 12.48 -11.66
N ARG A 33 0.24 11.30 -11.03
CA ARG A 33 1.50 10.68 -10.61
C ARG A 33 2.39 10.41 -11.82
N ASP A 34 1.86 9.77 -12.85
CA ASP A 34 2.64 9.35 -14.03
C ASP A 34 3.11 10.57 -14.83
N PHE A 35 2.30 11.64 -14.90
CA PHE A 35 2.71 12.93 -15.46
C PHE A 35 3.83 13.59 -14.64
N ALA A 36 3.72 13.59 -13.31
CA ALA A 36 4.76 14.16 -12.46
C ALA A 36 6.09 13.36 -12.53
N LEU A 37 6.01 12.03 -12.68
CA LEU A 37 7.15 11.14 -12.91
C LEU A 37 7.81 11.41 -14.27
N SER A 38 7.02 11.60 -15.34
CA SER A 38 7.57 11.89 -16.68
C SER A 38 8.31 13.23 -16.73
N LEU A 39 7.85 14.21 -15.94
CA LEU A 39 8.52 15.50 -15.75
C LEU A 39 9.67 15.48 -14.74
N ARG A 40 9.93 14.34 -14.08
CA ARG A 40 10.94 14.20 -13.01
C ARG A 40 10.77 15.18 -11.84
N ILE A 41 9.55 15.70 -11.64
CA ILE A 41 9.19 16.53 -10.47
C ILE A 41 9.26 15.67 -9.21
N VAL A 42 8.96 14.38 -9.39
CA VAL A 42 8.98 13.36 -8.36
C VAL A 42 9.93 12.24 -8.80
N ASN A 43 10.73 11.71 -7.88
CA ASN A 43 11.62 10.58 -8.09
C ASN A 43 11.36 9.48 -7.06
N GLN A 44 10.68 8.42 -7.50
CA GLN A 44 10.37 7.25 -6.66
C GLN A 44 11.64 6.41 -6.34
N ASN A 45 12.66 6.46 -7.21
CA ASN A 45 13.81 5.55 -7.13
C ASN A 45 14.74 5.83 -5.95
N GLN A 46 14.54 6.90 -5.19
CA GLN A 46 15.40 7.24 -4.05
C GLN A 46 15.28 6.23 -2.90
N PHE A 47 14.14 5.55 -2.77
CA PHE A 47 13.85 4.68 -1.64
C PHE A 47 13.60 3.22 -2.03
N LEU A 48 13.86 2.88 -3.30
CA LEU A 48 13.70 1.53 -3.81
C LEU A 48 15.00 0.73 -3.69
N ASP A 49 14.87 -0.58 -3.54
CA ASP A 49 15.98 -1.52 -3.61
C ASP A 49 16.48 -1.70 -5.06
N GLY A 50 17.48 -2.56 -5.24
CA GLY A 50 18.05 -2.88 -6.57
C GLY A 50 17.07 -3.52 -7.57
N LYS A 51 15.87 -3.91 -7.13
CA LYS A 51 14.79 -4.41 -7.99
C LYS A 51 13.74 -3.34 -8.32
N GLY A 52 13.88 -2.11 -7.81
CA GLY A 52 12.86 -1.07 -7.96
C GLY A 52 11.65 -1.30 -7.06
N ARG A 53 11.85 -1.82 -5.84
CA ARG A 53 10.80 -2.14 -4.88
C ARG A 53 11.14 -1.62 -3.48
N GLN A 54 10.14 -1.22 -2.68
CA GLN A 54 10.37 -0.73 -1.32
C GLN A 54 10.96 -1.83 -0.41
N PRO A 55 11.97 -1.58 0.44
CA PRO A 55 12.84 -2.60 1.04
C PRO A 55 12.22 -3.46 2.17
N TYR A 56 10.90 -3.65 2.19
CA TYR A 56 10.14 -4.30 3.26
C TYR A 56 9.72 -5.73 2.91
N ARG A 57 10.70 -6.62 2.67
CA ARG A 57 10.44 -8.02 2.31
C ARG A 57 9.94 -8.81 3.51
N ILE A 58 8.76 -9.43 3.37
CA ILE A 58 8.18 -10.34 4.36
C ILE A 58 8.60 -11.78 4.03
N GLY A 59 8.52 -12.16 2.75
CA GLY A 59 8.83 -13.51 2.29
C GLY A 59 8.43 -13.73 0.82
N THR A 60 8.22 -14.99 0.48
CA THR A 60 7.77 -15.45 -0.83
C THR A 60 6.56 -16.37 -0.63
N ILE A 61 5.61 -16.39 -1.56
CA ILE A 61 4.43 -17.28 -1.48
C ILE A 61 4.90 -18.74 -1.40
N ALA A 62 4.34 -19.49 -0.45
CA ALA A 62 4.64 -20.92 -0.31
C ALA A 62 4.22 -21.69 -1.57
N PRO A 63 4.96 -22.75 -1.99
CA PRO A 63 4.59 -23.54 -3.17
C PRO A 63 3.20 -24.19 -3.08
N THR A 64 2.70 -24.37 -1.86
CA THR A 64 1.38 -24.93 -1.56
C THR A 64 0.27 -23.87 -1.54
N SER A 65 0.60 -22.60 -1.77
CA SER A 65 -0.35 -21.49 -1.75
C SER A 65 -0.28 -20.64 -3.03
N SER A 66 -1.24 -19.74 -3.20
CA SER A 66 -1.31 -18.82 -4.34
C SER A 66 -1.55 -17.38 -3.92
N ALA A 67 -1.19 -16.43 -4.81
CA ALA A 67 -1.49 -15.01 -4.59
C ALA A 67 -2.99 -14.76 -4.37
N GLY A 68 -3.87 -15.52 -5.04
CA GLY A 68 -5.31 -15.43 -4.87
C GLY A 68 -5.80 -15.81 -3.48
N GLU A 69 -5.19 -16.83 -2.86
CA GLU A 69 -5.49 -17.22 -1.49
C GLU A 69 -5.06 -16.17 -0.47
N ILE A 70 -3.86 -15.61 -0.66
CA ILE A 70 -3.36 -14.51 0.18
C ILE A 70 -4.29 -13.30 0.06
N VAL A 71 -4.65 -12.91 -1.17
CA VAL A 71 -5.60 -11.81 -1.42
C VAL A 71 -6.92 -12.06 -0.72
N LYS A 72 -7.48 -13.27 -0.86
CA LYS A 72 -8.74 -13.65 -0.21
C LYS A 72 -8.63 -13.52 1.31
N ARG A 73 -7.57 -14.07 1.92
CA ARG A 73 -7.31 -13.98 3.36
C ARG A 73 -7.19 -12.52 3.83
N LEU A 74 -6.50 -11.68 3.07
CA LEU A 74 -6.35 -10.25 3.38
C LEU A 74 -7.69 -9.52 3.30
N ILE A 75 -8.48 -9.76 2.25
CA ILE A 75 -9.81 -9.17 2.09
C ILE A 75 -10.75 -9.59 3.23
N GLU A 76 -10.73 -10.87 3.63
CA GLU A 76 -11.51 -11.37 4.78
C GLU A 76 -11.11 -10.69 6.10
N ARG A 77 -9.85 -10.27 6.23
CA ARG A 77 -9.34 -9.47 7.35
C ARG A 77 -9.60 -7.96 7.22
N GLY A 78 -10.31 -7.55 6.17
CA GLY A 78 -10.71 -6.17 5.94
C GLY A 78 -9.69 -5.33 5.17
N TYR A 79 -8.71 -5.95 4.50
CA TYR A 79 -7.87 -5.21 3.55
C TYR A 79 -8.65 -4.86 2.28
N GLY A 80 -8.26 -3.76 1.64
CA GLY A 80 -8.78 -3.40 0.33
C GLY A 80 -7.75 -2.65 -0.51
N ASN A 81 -8.10 -2.39 -1.77
CA ASN A 81 -7.17 -1.86 -2.75
C ASN A 81 -6.72 -0.43 -2.40
N ASN A 82 -5.43 -0.17 -2.57
CA ASN A 82 -4.83 1.15 -2.37
C ASN A 82 -4.47 1.79 -3.73
N PHE A 83 -5.25 2.78 -4.17
CA PHE A 83 -5.00 3.47 -5.44
C PHE A 83 -4.02 4.65 -5.36
N ILE A 84 -3.66 5.09 -4.14
CA ILE A 84 -2.88 6.32 -3.90
C ILE A 84 -1.41 6.00 -3.57
N ALA A 85 -1.04 4.73 -3.61
CA ALA A 85 0.32 4.29 -3.37
C ALA A 85 1.22 4.39 -4.61
N TRP A 86 2.53 4.38 -4.34
CA TRP A 86 3.53 4.03 -5.33
C TRP A 86 3.25 2.67 -5.97
N HIS A 87 3.56 2.55 -7.25
CA HIS A 87 3.53 1.27 -7.96
C HIS A 87 4.97 0.77 -8.09
N ASP A 88 5.29 -0.35 -7.46
CA ASP A 88 6.62 -0.93 -7.56
C ASP A 88 6.78 -1.79 -8.83
N ALA A 89 8.03 -2.07 -9.20
CA ALA A 89 8.33 -2.89 -10.36
C ALA A 89 7.85 -4.35 -10.15
N GLY A 90 6.94 -4.79 -11.03
CA GLY A 90 6.37 -6.14 -11.01
C GLY A 90 5.31 -6.36 -9.93
N GLU A 91 4.80 -5.30 -9.30
CA GLU A 91 3.66 -5.35 -8.39
C GLU A 91 2.39 -5.80 -9.14
N ILE A 92 1.66 -6.76 -8.58
CA ILE A 92 0.38 -7.27 -9.13
C ILE A 92 -0.80 -7.07 -8.18
N VAL A 93 -0.53 -6.85 -6.89
CA VAL A 93 -1.54 -6.63 -5.84
C VAL A 93 -1.01 -5.57 -4.88
N SER A 94 -1.86 -4.60 -4.54
CA SER A 94 -1.61 -3.56 -3.54
C SER A 94 -2.79 -3.44 -2.59
N LEU A 95 -2.65 -3.96 -1.37
CA LEU A 95 -3.74 -3.99 -0.40
C LEU A 95 -3.37 -3.26 0.88
N ARG A 96 -4.28 -2.43 1.39
CA ARG A 96 -4.12 -1.73 2.66
C ARG A 96 -5.19 -2.06 3.68
N LEU A 97 -4.84 -1.89 4.95
CA LEU A 97 -5.75 -1.92 6.09
C LEU A 97 -5.52 -0.65 6.94
N PRO A 98 -6.45 0.33 6.92
CA PRO A 98 -6.40 1.48 7.81
C PRO A 98 -6.57 1.07 9.26
N VAL A 99 -5.61 1.44 10.11
CA VAL A 99 -5.65 1.18 11.55
C VAL A 99 -6.40 2.32 12.24
N ASP A 100 -5.96 3.55 11.98
CA ASP A 100 -6.55 4.78 12.50
C ASP A 100 -6.62 5.85 11.40
N THR A 101 -6.73 7.12 11.78
CA THR A 101 -6.77 8.25 10.85
C THR A 101 -5.44 8.45 10.13
N ASP A 102 -4.34 8.14 10.79
CA ASP A 102 -2.99 8.51 10.39
C ASP A 102 -2.18 7.33 9.89
N HIS A 103 -2.55 6.09 10.24
CA HIS A 103 -1.75 4.91 9.92
C HIS A 103 -2.52 3.78 9.25
N GLN A 104 -1.78 2.99 8.47
CA GLN A 104 -2.26 1.80 7.77
C GLN A 104 -1.18 0.72 7.69
N TYR A 105 -1.61 -0.53 7.56
CA TYR A 105 -0.76 -1.60 7.02
C TYR A 105 -0.90 -1.66 5.51
N HIS A 106 0.19 -1.86 4.80
CA HIS A 106 0.23 -2.04 3.36
C HIS A 106 0.93 -3.36 3.04
N VAL A 107 0.31 -4.15 2.16
CA VAL A 107 0.84 -5.42 1.65
C VAL A 107 0.88 -5.34 0.12
N ARG A 108 1.98 -5.80 -0.46
CA ARG A 108 2.19 -5.92 -1.89
C ARG A 108 2.60 -7.33 -2.26
N ILE A 109 2.03 -7.83 -3.35
CA ILE A 109 2.41 -9.11 -3.95
C ILE A 109 2.96 -8.84 -5.34
N PHE A 110 4.06 -9.50 -5.67
CA PHE A 110 4.78 -9.35 -6.93
C PHE A 110 4.61 -10.57 -7.83
N ALA A 111 4.79 -10.36 -9.14
CA ALA A 111 4.67 -11.41 -10.15
C ALA A 111 5.69 -12.57 -9.97
N ASP A 112 6.78 -12.34 -9.24
CA ASP A 112 7.78 -13.35 -8.87
C ASP A 112 7.49 -14.04 -7.53
N ASN A 113 6.24 -13.97 -7.06
CA ASN A 113 5.76 -14.49 -5.78
C ASN A 113 6.41 -13.83 -4.55
N GLU A 114 7.16 -12.74 -4.70
CA GLU A 114 7.64 -11.99 -3.54
C GLU A 114 6.48 -11.29 -2.85
N VAL A 115 6.50 -11.26 -1.51
CA VAL A 115 5.52 -10.56 -0.68
C VAL A 115 6.25 -9.54 0.18
N ARG A 116 5.78 -8.30 0.09
CA ARG A 116 6.29 -7.17 0.87
C ARG A 116 5.18 -6.54 1.68
N GLY A 117 5.55 -5.89 2.77
CA GLY A 117 4.60 -5.12 3.53
C GLY A 117 5.23 -4.40 4.69
N HIS A 118 4.58 -3.30 5.03
CA HIS A 118 5.03 -2.34 6.02
C HIS A 118 3.83 -1.62 6.62
N TYR A 119 4.07 -1.00 7.76
CA TYR A 119 3.16 -0.07 8.40
C TYR A 119 3.61 1.35 8.07
N GLU A 120 2.68 2.22 7.71
CA GLU A 120 3.00 3.56 7.22
C GLU A 120 1.91 4.57 7.56
N LEU A 121 2.26 5.85 7.35
CA LEU A 121 1.29 6.92 7.34
C LEU A 121 0.34 6.82 6.15
N VAL A 122 -0.95 7.08 6.40
CA VAL A 122 -2.01 7.15 5.38
C VAL A 122 -1.70 8.31 4.42
N PRO A 123 -1.58 8.04 3.10
CA PRO A 123 -1.19 9.05 2.12
C PRO A 123 -2.19 10.19 2.03
N GLU A 124 -3.48 9.93 2.27
CA GLU A 124 -4.51 10.97 2.24
C GLU A 124 -4.41 12.00 3.36
N MET A 125 -3.78 11.64 4.48
CA MET A 125 -3.58 12.54 5.62
C MET A 125 -2.19 13.15 5.63
N HIS A 126 -1.19 12.42 5.12
CA HIS A 126 0.22 12.83 5.14
C HIS A 126 0.91 12.65 3.78
N PRO A 127 0.40 13.24 2.69
CA PRO A 127 0.86 12.93 1.32
C PRO A 127 2.35 13.20 1.14
N TRP A 128 2.87 14.30 1.69
CA TRP A 128 4.29 14.66 1.60
C TRP A 128 5.20 13.75 2.41
N LYS A 129 4.74 13.24 3.56
CA LYS A 129 5.53 12.33 4.40
C LYS A 129 5.55 10.93 3.79
N HIS A 130 4.39 10.46 3.33
CA HIS A 130 4.25 9.20 2.61
C HIS A 130 5.14 9.18 1.35
N TYR A 131 5.13 10.27 0.59
CA TYR A 131 6.00 10.44 -0.59
C TYR A 131 7.49 10.30 -0.28
N ARG A 132 7.93 10.73 0.92
CA ARG A 132 9.33 10.67 1.38
C ARG A 132 9.62 9.45 2.26
N GLU A 133 8.72 8.47 2.31
CA GLU A 133 8.82 7.27 3.14
C GLU A 133 9.05 7.54 4.64
N ILE A 134 8.56 8.68 5.14
CA ILE A 134 8.68 9.03 6.56
C ILE A 134 7.62 8.27 7.37
N GLY A 135 8.07 7.58 8.43
CA GLY A 135 7.20 6.86 9.35
C GLY A 135 6.79 5.47 8.84
N MET A 136 7.63 4.85 8.00
CA MET A 136 7.46 3.47 7.58
C MET A 136 8.15 2.50 8.56
N GLU A 137 7.47 1.42 8.91
CA GLU A 137 7.95 0.39 9.83
C GLU A 137 7.71 -1.00 9.22
N GLU A 138 8.67 -1.92 9.34
CA GLU A 138 8.53 -3.27 8.78
C GLU A 138 7.41 -4.10 9.42
N ARG A 139 7.27 -4.05 10.75
CA ARG A 139 6.34 -4.87 11.55
C ARG A 139 6.23 -6.34 11.08
N ARG A 140 7.37 -6.97 10.76
CA ARG A 140 7.43 -8.34 10.19
C ARG A 140 6.63 -9.37 10.99
N ASP A 141 6.65 -9.30 12.31
CA ASP A 141 5.95 -10.27 13.17
C ASP A 141 4.43 -10.23 12.97
N TYR A 142 3.85 -9.03 12.82
CA TYR A 142 2.44 -8.86 12.49
C TYR A 142 2.09 -9.53 11.16
N PHE A 143 2.91 -9.30 10.13
CA PHE A 143 2.67 -9.89 8.80
C PHE A 143 2.86 -11.40 8.79
N ARG A 144 3.82 -11.92 9.56
CA ARG A 144 4.02 -13.36 9.73
C ARG A 144 2.84 -14.01 10.44
N GLU A 145 2.29 -13.39 11.47
CA GLU A 145 1.08 -13.88 12.13
C GLU A 145 -0.14 -13.85 11.19
N LEU A 146 -0.26 -12.77 10.40
CA LEU A 146 -1.36 -12.58 9.45
C LEU A 146 -1.33 -13.59 8.29
N LEU A 147 -0.15 -13.80 7.70
CA LEU A 147 0.04 -14.60 6.49
C LEU A 147 0.39 -16.07 6.82
N GLY A 148 0.99 -16.32 7.98
CA GLY A 148 1.26 -17.66 8.50
C GLY A 148 1.95 -18.56 7.47
N ASP A 149 1.31 -19.70 7.22
CA ASP A 149 1.73 -20.77 6.33
C ASP A 149 1.69 -20.42 4.82
N THR A 150 1.06 -19.31 4.44
CA THR A 150 0.97 -18.92 3.02
C THR A 150 2.25 -18.32 2.46
N ILE A 151 3.22 -18.00 3.34
CA ILE A 151 4.51 -17.44 2.97
C ILE A 151 5.67 -18.21 3.60
N ILE A 152 6.80 -18.21 2.91
CA ILE A 152 8.09 -18.72 3.37
C ILE A 152 9.13 -17.59 3.37
N SER A 153 10.02 -17.58 4.35
CA SER A 153 11.06 -16.54 4.51
C SER A 153 12.29 -16.80 3.66
#